data_AF-U6DY42-F1
#
_entry.id   AF-U6DY42-F1
#
_cell.length_a   1.000
_cell.length_b   1.000
_cell.length_c   1.000
_cell.angle_alpha   90.00
_cell.angle_beta   90.00
_cell.angle_gamma   90.00
#
_symmetry.space_group_name_H-M   'P 1'
#
loop_
_entity.id
_entity.type
_entity.pdbx_description
1 polymer ?
#
loop_
_entity_poly.entity_id
_entity_poly.type
_entity_poly.pdbx_seq_one_letter_code
_entity_poly.pdbx_strand_id
1 'polypeptide(L)'
;MAKEWGYASHNGPDHWHELYPIAKGDNQSPIELHTKDIKHDPSLQPWSASYDPGSCKSILNNGKTCRVVFDDTFDRSMLRGGPLTGPYRLR
;
A
#
# COMPACT_ATOMS: atom_id res chain seq x y z
N MET A 1 17.90 -17.67 7.22
CA MET A 1 18.45 -16.34 6.88
C MET A 1 17.28 -15.43 6.54
N ALA A 2 17.27 -14.19 7.03
CA ALA A 2 16.23 -13.24 6.65
C ALA A 2 16.29 -13.01 5.12
N LYS A 3 15.15 -12.96 4.43
CA LYS A 3 15.10 -12.56 3.02
C LYS A 3 15.44 -11.08 2.95
N GLU A 4 16.71 -10.79 2.68
CA GLU A 4 17.23 -9.42 2.65
C GLU A 4 16.98 -8.80 1.27
N TRP A 5 16.42 -7.60 1.26
CA TRP A 5 16.13 -6.81 0.06
C TRP A 5 16.37 -5.33 0.38
N GLY A 6 16.66 -4.55 -0.65
CA GLY A 6 16.92 -3.12 -0.55
C GLY A 6 16.73 -2.42 -1.88
N TYR A 7 17.47 -1.32 -2.08
CA TYR A 7 17.44 -0.49 -3.28
C TYR A 7 18.85 -0.24 -3.86
N ALA A 8 19.87 -0.93 -3.34
CA ALA A 8 21.21 -0.87 -3.91
C ALA A 8 21.32 -1.79 -5.12
N SER A 9 22.36 -1.64 -5.93
CA SER A 9 22.56 -2.47 -7.13
C SER A 9 22.52 -3.98 -6.86
N HIS A 10 23.07 -4.44 -5.73
CA HIS A 10 23.20 -5.86 -5.41
C HIS A 10 21.98 -6.49 -4.71
N ASN A 11 20.98 -5.69 -4.29
CA ASN A 11 19.78 -6.18 -3.59
C ASN A 11 18.49 -5.42 -3.96
N GLY A 12 18.54 -4.71 -5.08
CA GLY A 12 17.52 -3.79 -5.56
C GLY A 12 16.36 -4.47 -6.30
N PRO A 13 15.42 -3.68 -6.83
CA PRO A 13 14.22 -4.16 -7.53
C PRO A 13 14.48 -5.23 -8.60
N ASP A 14 15.56 -5.07 -9.38
CA ASP A 14 15.94 -6.03 -10.42
C ASP A 14 16.24 -7.43 -9.87
N HIS A 15 16.62 -7.53 -8.59
CA HIS A 15 16.94 -8.78 -7.88
C HIS A 15 15.80 -9.29 -6.97
N TRP A 16 14.74 -8.52 -6.72
CA TRP A 16 13.69 -8.92 -5.78
C TRP A 16 13.01 -10.24 -6.18
N HIS A 17 12.89 -10.50 -7.48
CA HIS A 17 12.27 -11.70 -8.02
C HIS A 17 13.01 -13.00 -7.67
N GLU A 18 14.29 -12.93 -7.33
CA GLU A 18 15.11 -14.07 -6.91
C GLU A 18 14.62 -14.64 -5.56
N LEU A 19 14.12 -13.77 -4.69
CA LEU A 19 13.57 -14.14 -3.37
C LEU A 19 12.04 -14.16 -3.32
N TYR A 20 11.40 -13.39 -4.21
CA TYR A 20 9.96 -13.18 -4.28
C TYR A 20 9.50 -13.29 -5.75
N PRO A 21 9.23 -14.52 -6.26
CA PRO A 21 8.91 -14.73 -7.67
C PRO A 21 7.76 -13.85 -8.22
N ILE A 22 6.83 -13.44 -7.35
CA ILE A 22 5.73 -12.53 -7.69
C ILE A 22 6.19 -11.17 -8.21
N ALA A 23 7.43 -10.74 -7.93
CA ALA A 23 8.01 -9.50 -8.44
C ALA A 23 8.13 -9.45 -9.98
N LYS A 24 7.94 -10.59 -10.67
CA LYS A 24 7.83 -10.70 -12.14
C LYS A 24 6.40 -11.01 -12.63
N GLY A 25 5.38 -10.80 -11.80
CA GLY A 25 3.99 -11.03 -12.17
C GLY A 25 3.42 -9.97 -13.11
N ASP A 26 2.23 -10.23 -13.67
CA ASP A 26 1.61 -9.33 -14.67
C ASP A 26 0.89 -8.12 -14.06
N ASN A 27 0.65 -8.13 -12.75
CA ASN A 27 -0.09 -7.08 -12.03
C ASN A 27 0.80 -6.39 -10.98
N GLN A 28 2.01 -6.00 -11.37
CA GLN A 28 2.95 -5.28 -10.49
C GLN A 28 2.65 -3.77 -10.44
N SER A 29 3.11 -3.14 -9.37
CA SER A 29 3.08 -1.68 -9.15
C SER A 29 4.49 -1.20 -8.79
N PRO A 30 4.88 0.05 -9.10
CA PRO A 30 4.07 1.10 -9.74
C PRO A 30 3.96 0.93 -11.27
N ILE A 31 3.05 1.70 -11.88
CA ILE A 31 2.89 1.82 -13.33
C ILE A 31 2.87 3.30 -13.74
N GLU A 32 3.17 3.56 -15.00
CA GLU A 32 2.96 4.89 -15.58
C GLU A 32 1.48 5.10 -15.93
N LEU A 33 0.91 6.22 -15.46
CA LEU A 33 -0.47 6.61 -15.78
C LEU A 33 -0.47 7.53 -16.99
N HIS A 34 -0.85 7.02 -18.15
CA HIS A 34 -1.04 7.82 -19.35
C HIS A 34 -2.50 8.27 -19.47
N THR A 35 -2.77 9.57 -19.40
CA THR A 35 -4.14 10.12 -19.41
C THR A 35 -4.94 9.75 -20.67
N LYS A 36 -4.28 9.54 -21.80
CA LYS A 36 -4.90 9.03 -23.05
C LYS A 36 -5.51 7.63 -22.91
N ASP A 37 -5.00 6.82 -21.99
CA ASP A 37 -5.42 5.43 -21.75
C ASP A 37 -6.41 5.34 -20.57
N ILE A 38 -6.67 6.46 -19.86
CA ILE A 38 -7.60 6.54 -18.74
C ILE A 38 -8.99 6.95 -19.24
N LYS A 39 -10.00 6.20 -18.82
CA LYS A 39 -11.41 6.53 -19.07
C LYS A 39 -12.08 6.88 -17.75
N HIS A 40 -12.88 7.95 -17.76
CA HIS A 40 -13.75 8.22 -16.62
C HIS A 40 -14.78 7.10 -16.50
N ASP A 41 -14.79 6.42 -15.35
CA ASP A 41 -15.86 5.53 -14.95
C ASP A 41 -16.89 6.31 -14.10
N PRO A 42 -18.07 6.63 -14.64
CA PRO A 42 -19.09 7.39 -13.91
C PRO A 42 -19.78 6.56 -12.81
N SER A 43 -19.54 5.25 -12.72
CA SER A 43 -20.07 4.41 -11.65
C SER A 43 -19.25 4.50 -10.36
N LEU A 44 -18.01 5.03 -10.42
CA LEU A 44 -17.15 5.20 -9.25
C LEU A 44 -17.80 6.14 -8.23
N GLN A 45 -18.05 5.61 -7.05
CA GLN A 45 -18.62 6.38 -5.94
C GLN A 45 -17.54 7.21 -5.25
N PRO A 46 -17.92 8.31 -4.56
CA PRO A 46 -17.00 8.98 -3.65
C PRO A 46 -16.50 8.05 -2.54
N TRP A 47 -15.32 8.31 -2.02
CA TRP A 47 -14.80 7.65 -0.82
C TRP A 47 -14.79 8.61 0.37
N SER A 48 -14.79 8.07 1.58
CA SER A 48 -14.68 8.83 2.81
C SER A 48 -13.81 8.12 3.85
N ALA A 49 -13.23 8.92 4.74
CA ALA A 49 -12.40 8.44 5.84
C ALA A 49 -12.95 8.94 7.18
N SER A 50 -13.00 8.06 8.17
CA SER A 50 -13.26 8.40 9.56
C SER A 50 -12.06 7.89 10.35
N TYR A 51 -11.11 8.78 10.61
CA TYR A 51 -9.87 8.45 11.31
C TYR A 51 -9.91 8.97 12.73
N ASP A 52 -9.66 8.06 13.67
CA ASP A 52 -9.53 8.35 15.09
C ASP A 52 -8.07 8.72 15.40
N PRO A 53 -7.75 9.96 15.79
CA PRO A 53 -6.39 10.35 16.15
C PRO A 53 -5.79 9.48 17.27
N GLY A 54 -6.63 8.99 18.19
CA GLY A 54 -6.22 8.11 19.29
C GLY A 54 -5.86 6.69 18.85
N SER A 55 -6.01 6.35 17.57
CA SER A 55 -5.58 5.06 17.01
C SER A 55 -4.09 5.07 16.62
N CYS A 56 -3.42 6.23 16.54
CA CYS A 56 -1.99 6.31 16.28
C CYS A 56 -1.19 5.73 17.46
N LYS A 57 -0.26 4.81 17.20
CA LYS A 57 0.52 4.12 18.24
C LYS A 57 1.99 4.53 18.27
N SER A 58 2.66 4.52 17.12
CA SER A 58 4.12 4.70 17.08
C SER A 58 4.62 5.15 15.71
N ILE A 59 5.78 5.81 15.69
CA ILE A 59 6.60 6.07 14.51
C ILE A 59 7.87 5.22 14.57
N LEU A 60 8.27 4.63 13.45
CA LEU A 60 9.48 3.80 13.36
C LEU A 60 10.21 3.96 12.02
N ASN A 61 11.53 3.84 12.06
CA ASN A 61 12.38 3.67 10.88
C ASN A 61 12.82 2.20 10.83
N ASN A 62 12.45 1.49 9.76
CA ASN A 62 12.81 0.08 9.58
C ASN A 62 14.02 -0.14 8.65
N GLY A 63 14.78 0.92 8.37
CA GLY A 63 15.91 0.91 7.42
C GLY A 63 15.50 1.02 5.95
N LYS A 64 14.20 1.11 5.64
CA LYS A 64 13.67 1.19 4.27
C LYS A 64 12.67 2.33 4.06
N THR A 65 11.92 2.67 5.11
CA THR A 65 10.98 3.80 5.14
C THR A 65 10.78 4.27 6.58
N CYS A 66 10.31 5.50 6.73
CA CYS A 66 9.63 5.93 7.96
C CYS A 66 8.17 5.43 7.90
N ARG A 67 7.68 4.81 8.97
CA ARG A 67 6.32 4.26 9.07
C ARG A 67 5.64 4.73 10.35
N VAL A 68 4.37 5.11 10.23
CA VAL A 68 3.46 5.32 11.38
C VAL A 68 2.55 4.09 11.49
N VAL A 69 2.31 3.61 12.70
CA VAL A 69 1.49 2.43 12.99
C VAL A 69 0.20 2.85 13.67
N PHE A 70 -0.92 2.33 13.21
CA PHE A 70 -2.25 2.55 13.78
C PHE A 70 -2.82 1.29 14.45
N ASP A 71 -3.81 1.47 15.32
CA ASP A 71 -4.58 0.40 15.94
C ASP A 71 -5.65 -0.15 15.00
N ASP A 72 -5.39 -1.31 14.41
CA ASP A 72 -6.30 -2.00 13.50
C ASP A 72 -6.94 -3.26 14.12
N THR A 73 -6.86 -3.43 15.44
CA THR A 73 -7.42 -4.60 16.14
C THR A 73 -8.95 -4.63 16.12
N PHE A 74 -9.60 -3.46 16.01
CA PHE A 74 -11.03 -3.27 15.79
C PHE A 74 -11.31 -2.05 14.91
N ASP A 75 -12.58 -1.80 14.57
CA ASP A 75 -13.00 -0.74 13.63
C ASP A 75 -12.87 0.67 14.24
N ARG A 76 -11.65 1.24 14.23
CA ARG A 76 -11.37 2.62 14.70
C ARG A 76 -11.21 3.61 13.56
N SER A 77 -10.14 3.43 12.78
CA SER A 77 -9.78 4.31 11.66
C SER A 77 -10.08 3.61 10.34
N MET A 78 -10.95 4.22 9.56
CA MET A 78 -11.80 3.50 8.63
C MET A 78 -11.92 4.22 7.29
N LEU A 79 -11.63 3.53 6.18
CA LEU A 79 -11.83 3.96 4.79
C LEU A 79 -13.07 3.27 4.19
N ARG A 80 -13.89 4.01 3.42
CA ARG A 80 -15.14 3.52 2.81
C ARG A 80 -15.39 4.12 1.43
N GLY A 81 -16.27 3.50 0.66
CA GLY A 81 -16.71 3.99 -0.65
C GLY A 81 -15.65 3.77 -1.74
N GLY A 82 -15.71 4.56 -2.81
CA GLY A 82 -14.85 4.31 -3.97
C GLY A 82 -15.13 2.95 -4.62
N PRO A 83 -14.11 2.27 -5.15
CA PRO A 83 -14.24 0.92 -5.70
C PRO A 83 -14.18 -0.20 -4.64
N LEU A 84 -14.18 0.13 -3.34
CA LEU A 84 -14.06 -0.86 -2.28
C LEU A 84 -15.38 -1.64 -2.11
N THR A 85 -15.28 -2.96 -1.90
CA THR A 85 -16.45 -3.82 -1.63
C THR A 85 -17.03 -3.63 -0.22
N GLY A 86 -16.31 -2.92 0.64
CA GLY A 86 -16.68 -2.70 2.03
C GLY A 86 -15.70 -1.79 2.76
N PRO A 87 -15.86 -1.63 4.07
CA PRO A 87 -14.99 -0.81 4.90
C PRO A 87 -13.62 -1.46 5.14
N TYR A 88 -12.54 -0.67 5.13
CA TYR A 88 -11.17 -1.13 5.41
C TYR A 88 -10.55 -0.35 6.57
N ARG A 89 -9.75 -1.04 7.40
CA ARG A 89 -9.02 -0.45 8.53
C ARG A 89 -7.70 0.17 8.08
N LEU A 90 -7.37 1.35 8.60
CA LEU A 90 -6.03 1.93 8.51
C LEU A 90 -5.06 1.18 9.44
N ARG A 91 -3.87 0.83 8.94
CA ARG A 91 -2.83 0.10 9.67
C ARG A 91 -1.49 0.83 9.64
#